data_AF-A0A3D1V139-F1
#
_entry.id   AF-A0A3D1V139-F1
#
_cell.length_a   1.000
_cell.length_b   1.000
_cell.length_c   1.000
_cell.angle_alpha   90.00
_cell.angle_beta   90.00
_cell.angle_gamma   90.00
#
_symmetry.space_group_name_H-M   'P 1'
#
loop_
_entity.id
_entity.type
_entity.pdbx_description
1 polymer ?
#
loop_
_entity_poly.entity_id
_entity_poly.type
_entity_poly.pdbx_seq_one_letter_code
_entity_poly.pdbx_strand_id
1 'polypeptide(L)'
;MAVRGSTQQEDRSRVNHVTRWSIVFLVVMQCVVLAGMLRWDGPFDHVGMDYLTTWVASDMLLHGEARHLYDTRAQWAAELPIIEQYNVHWDDRVMHPYLAPPLLAIFALPLGLLSPVVALTLWMLLAIGAVALAVRGMASAFEIDWREIAPLVFGSMPLFVLVMLGQADGLLAL
;
A
#
# COMPACT_ATOMS: atom_id res chain seq x y z
N MET A 1 -19.84 40.67 33.77
CA MET A 1 -19.29 39.30 33.59
C MET A 1 -19.43 38.90 32.12
N ALA A 2 -18.44 39.24 31.29
CA ALA A 2 -18.43 38.89 29.86
C ALA A 2 -16.97 38.73 29.42
N VAL A 3 -16.31 37.63 29.83
CA VAL A 3 -14.91 37.33 29.47
C VAL A 3 -14.73 35.85 29.04
N ARG A 4 -15.80 35.04 29.06
CA ARG A 4 -15.69 33.59 28.83
C ARG A 4 -15.79 33.15 27.36
N GLY A 5 -16.12 34.06 26.44
CA GLY A 5 -16.37 33.72 25.02
C GLY A 5 -15.16 33.84 24.09
N SER A 6 -14.23 34.77 24.36
CA SER A 6 -13.08 35.02 23.45
C SER A 6 -11.99 33.96 23.56
N THR A 7 -11.73 33.46 24.76
CA THR A 7 -10.69 32.46 25.03
C THR A 7 -11.00 31.09 24.43
N GLN A 8 -12.26 30.63 24.45
CA GLN A 8 -12.64 29.36 23.81
C GLN A 8 -12.57 29.40 22.28
N GLN A 9 -12.79 30.57 21.67
CA GLN A 9 -12.77 30.74 20.23
C GLN A 9 -11.32 30.89 19.69
N GLU A 10 -10.44 31.53 20.46
CA GLU A 10 -9.00 31.56 20.18
C GLU A 10 -8.34 30.17 20.33
N ASP A 11 -8.70 29.40 21.37
CA ASP A 11 -8.16 28.05 21.56
C ASP A 11 -8.56 27.10 20.42
N ARG A 12 -9.84 27.11 20.01
CA ARG A 12 -10.31 26.31 18.86
C ARG A 12 -9.62 26.70 17.56
N SER A 13 -9.39 27.99 17.31
CA SER A 13 -8.74 28.43 16.07
C SER A 13 -7.25 28.07 16.03
N ARG A 14 -6.54 28.13 17.16
CA ARG A 14 -5.15 27.68 17.29
C ARG A 14 -5.02 26.17 17.14
N VAL A 15 -5.88 25.40 17.79
CA VAL A 15 -5.91 23.93 17.67
C VAL A 15 -6.15 23.55 16.20
N ASN A 16 -7.13 24.16 15.54
CA ASN A 16 -7.41 23.87 14.13
C ASN A 16 -6.23 24.25 13.20
N HIS A 17 -5.51 25.32 13.51
CA HIS A 17 -4.34 25.72 12.76
C HIS A 17 -3.17 24.74 12.94
N VAL A 18 -2.83 24.38 14.18
CA VAL A 18 -1.75 23.42 14.48
C VAL A 18 -2.04 22.06 13.85
N THR A 19 -3.26 21.52 14.05
CA THR A 19 -3.68 20.25 13.46
C THR A 19 -3.55 20.26 11.94
N ARG A 20 -4.00 21.33 11.28
CA ARG A 20 -3.89 21.47 9.81
C ARG A 20 -2.44 21.45 9.32
N TRP A 21 -1.51 22.11 10.02
CA TRP A 21 -0.10 22.13 9.62
C TRP A 21 0.61 20.81 9.92
N SER A 22 0.29 20.14 11.03
CA SER A 22 0.79 18.80 11.33
C SER A 22 0.34 17.79 10.27
N ILE A 23 -0.91 17.89 9.82
CA ILE A 23 -1.48 17.11 8.72
C ILE A 23 -0.70 17.31 7.42
N VAL A 24 -0.51 18.57 7.02
CA VAL A 24 0.22 18.90 5.78
C VAL A 24 1.66 18.40 5.87
N PHE A 25 2.31 18.58 7.02
CA PHE A 25 3.67 18.11 7.25
C PHE A 25 3.78 16.58 7.13
N LEU A 26 2.87 15.82 7.75
CA LEU A 26 2.86 14.36 7.67
C LEU A 26 2.67 13.86 6.23
N VAL A 27 1.71 14.44 5.49
CA VAL A 27 1.47 14.07 4.08
C VAL A 27 2.69 14.40 3.22
N VAL A 28 3.31 15.57 3.40
CA VAL A 28 4.52 15.95 2.66
C VAL A 28 5.69 15.03 2.99
N MET A 29 5.92 14.72 4.27
CA MET A 29 6.93 13.74 4.70
C MET A 29 6.69 12.39 4.05
N GLN A 30 5.44 11.93 4.02
CA GLN A 30 5.07 10.66 3.39
C GLN A 30 5.39 10.66 1.91
N CYS A 31 4.99 11.71 1.18
CA CYS A 31 5.31 11.85 -0.25
C CYS A 31 6.81 11.92 -0.51
N VAL A 32 7.57 12.61 0.36
CA VAL A 32 9.03 12.73 0.26
C VAL A 32 9.71 11.38 0.51
N VAL A 33 9.26 10.62 1.51
CA VAL A 33 9.74 9.26 1.78
C VAL A 33 9.43 8.36 0.58
N LEU A 34 8.18 8.39 0.09
CA LEU A 34 7.74 7.57 -1.04
C LEU A 34 8.55 7.89 -2.32
N ALA A 35 8.74 9.17 -2.62
CA ALA A 35 9.54 9.62 -3.76
C ALA A 35 11.04 9.33 -3.57
N GLY A 36 11.54 9.42 -2.34
CA GLY A 36 12.92 9.07 -2.00
C GLY A 36 13.20 7.59 -2.25
N MET A 37 12.34 6.71 -1.74
CA MET A 37 12.45 5.25 -1.90
C MET A 37 12.32 4.84 -3.38
N LEU A 38 11.33 5.38 -4.10
CA LEU A 38 11.17 5.15 -5.54
C LEU A 38 12.39 5.60 -6.35
N ARG A 39 13.12 6.62 -5.90
CA ARG A 39 14.26 7.22 -6.61
C ARG A 39 15.61 6.57 -6.25
N TRP A 40 15.81 6.17 -5.01
CA TRP A 40 17.09 5.64 -4.52
C TRP A 40 17.19 4.13 -4.66
N ASP A 41 16.09 3.44 -4.40
CA ASP A 41 16.10 1.98 -4.28
C ASP A 41 15.45 1.36 -5.54
N GLY A 42 14.40 1.98 -6.08
CA GLY A 42 13.65 1.48 -7.24
C GLY A 42 12.30 0.87 -6.85
N PRO A 43 11.41 0.56 -7.81
CA PRO A 43 10.00 0.26 -7.52
C PRO A 43 9.77 -1.02 -6.72
N PHE A 44 10.74 -1.94 -6.68
CA PHE A 44 10.66 -3.21 -5.95
C PHE A 44 11.61 -3.29 -4.78
N ASP A 45 12.42 -2.25 -4.61
CA ASP A 45 13.59 -2.33 -3.78
C ASP A 45 13.29 -1.93 -2.34
N HIS A 46 12.04 -1.90 -1.91
CA HIS A 46 11.46 -1.95 -0.54
C HIS A 46 9.99 -2.38 -0.61
N VAL A 47 9.51 -2.67 -1.82
CA VAL A 47 8.11 -2.59 -2.17
C VAL A 47 7.69 -3.89 -2.85
N GLY A 48 6.66 -4.53 -2.30
CA GLY A 48 5.94 -5.58 -3.01
C GLY A 48 6.45 -7.01 -2.86
N MET A 49 6.88 -7.45 -1.66
CA MET A 49 7.18 -8.87 -1.42
C MET A 49 5.94 -9.75 -1.66
N ASP A 50 4.81 -9.36 -1.07
CA ASP A 50 3.54 -10.07 -1.24
C ASP A 50 2.94 -9.79 -2.62
N TYR A 51 3.23 -8.61 -3.18
CA TYR A 51 2.79 -8.24 -4.52
C TYR A 51 3.46 -9.10 -5.59
N LEU A 52 4.79 -9.20 -5.60
CA LEU A 52 5.53 -9.88 -6.66
C LEU A 52 5.19 -11.37 -6.67
N THR A 53 5.19 -12.00 -5.50
CA THR A 53 4.76 -13.40 -5.33
C THR A 53 3.31 -13.61 -5.80
N THR A 54 2.40 -12.67 -5.52
CA THR A 54 1.01 -12.73 -5.99
C THR A 54 0.88 -12.49 -7.50
N TRP A 55 1.67 -11.57 -8.05
CA TRP A 55 1.71 -11.28 -9.48
C TRP A 55 2.25 -12.47 -10.26
N VAL A 56 3.35 -13.08 -9.82
CA VAL A 56 3.93 -14.29 -10.42
C VAL A 56 2.95 -15.46 -10.31
N ALA A 57 2.30 -15.64 -9.15
CA ALA A 57 1.23 -16.62 -9.01
C ALA A 57 0.10 -16.41 -10.03
N SER A 58 -0.30 -15.16 -10.31
CA SER A 58 -1.30 -14.84 -11.34
C SER A 58 -0.79 -15.10 -12.77
N ASP A 59 0.48 -14.81 -13.05
CA ASP A 59 1.12 -15.06 -14.33
C ASP A 59 1.21 -16.57 -14.62
N MET A 60 1.58 -17.37 -13.62
CA MET A 60 1.57 -18.83 -13.70
C MET A 60 0.17 -19.37 -14.01
N LEU A 61 -0.89 -18.80 -13.43
CA LEU A 61 -2.26 -19.18 -13.75
C LEU A 61 -2.62 -18.86 -15.22
N LEU A 62 -2.23 -17.68 -15.71
CA LEU A 62 -2.46 -17.27 -17.11
C LEU A 62 -1.77 -18.21 -18.11
N HIS A 63 -0.61 -18.72 -17.76
CA HIS A 63 0.19 -19.61 -18.60
C HIS A 63 -0.11 -21.11 -18.39
N GLY A 64 -1.15 -21.45 -17.62
CA GLY A 64 -1.58 -22.84 -17.43
C GLY A 64 -0.70 -23.64 -16.44
N GLU A 65 0.11 -22.95 -15.65
CA GLU A 65 1.02 -23.54 -14.64
C GLU A 65 0.40 -23.63 -13.24
N ALA A 66 -0.94 -23.61 -13.14
CA ALA A 66 -1.66 -23.62 -11.87
C ALA A 66 -1.26 -24.75 -10.89
N ARG A 67 -0.78 -25.88 -11.40
CA ARG A 67 -0.28 -27.00 -10.59
C ARG A 67 1.02 -26.69 -9.82
N HIS A 68 1.75 -25.67 -10.26
CA HIS A 68 3.02 -25.23 -9.68
C HIS A 68 2.85 -24.02 -8.75
N LEU A 69 1.61 -23.56 -8.52
CA LEU A 69 1.31 -22.36 -7.73
C LEU A 69 1.96 -22.37 -6.32
N TYR A 70 2.02 -23.54 -5.69
CA TYR A 70 2.61 -23.75 -4.36
C TYR A 70 3.97 -24.45 -4.41
N ASP A 71 4.54 -24.63 -5.60
CA ASP A 71 5.91 -25.12 -5.78
C ASP A 71 6.87 -23.94 -5.66
N THR A 72 7.54 -23.85 -4.51
CA THR A 72 8.50 -22.80 -4.19
C THR A 72 9.58 -22.66 -5.25
N ARG A 73 10.08 -23.76 -5.83
CA ARG A 73 11.13 -23.69 -6.85
C ARG A 73 10.61 -23.13 -8.16
N ALA A 74 9.38 -23.46 -8.53
CA ALA A 74 8.75 -22.92 -9.73
C ALA A 74 8.46 -21.42 -9.60
N GLN A 75 7.94 -20.99 -8.44
CA GLN A 75 7.75 -19.56 -8.12
C GLN A 75 9.07 -18.79 -8.23
N TRP A 76 10.14 -19.28 -7.61
CA TRP A 76 11.46 -18.64 -7.69
C TRP A 76 12.02 -18.58 -9.10
N ALA A 77 11.85 -19.65 -9.89
CA ALA A 77 12.28 -19.68 -11.27
C ALA A 77 11.55 -18.64 -12.14
N ALA A 78 10.30 -18.33 -11.82
CA ALA A 78 9.51 -17.29 -12.47
C ALA A 78 9.82 -15.87 -11.94
N GLU A 79 10.18 -15.73 -10.66
CA GLU A 79 10.55 -14.45 -10.04
C GLU A 79 11.94 -13.95 -10.45
N LEU A 80 12.94 -14.85 -10.56
CA LEU A 80 14.35 -14.50 -10.80
C LEU A 80 14.56 -13.59 -12.03
N PRO A 81 14.00 -13.88 -13.22
CA PRO A 81 14.18 -13.01 -14.38
C PRO A 81 13.65 -11.60 -14.17
N ILE A 82 12.60 -11.44 -13.36
CA ILE A 82 11.98 -10.15 -13.05
C ILE A 82 12.88 -9.37 -12.09
N ILE A 83 13.39 -10.03 -11.06
CA ILE A 83 14.34 -9.48 -10.09
C ILE A 83 15.58 -8.97 -10.81
N GLU A 84 16.15 -9.77 -11.72
CA GLU A 84 17.31 -9.40 -12.54
C GLU A 84 16.97 -8.23 -13.48
N GLN A 85 15.85 -8.29 -14.20
CA GLN A 85 15.45 -7.27 -15.16
C GLN A 85 15.25 -5.89 -14.52
N TYR A 86 14.68 -5.85 -13.32
CA TYR A 86 14.40 -4.61 -12.60
C TYR A 86 15.48 -4.24 -11.57
N ASN A 87 16.59 -4.97 -11.55
CA ASN A 87 17.74 -4.74 -10.69
C ASN A 87 17.34 -4.60 -9.21
N VAL A 88 16.56 -5.56 -8.73
CA VAL A 88 16.05 -5.59 -7.35
C VAL A 88 17.16 -6.11 -6.43
N HIS A 89 17.60 -5.32 -5.46
CA HIS A 89 18.75 -5.60 -4.59
C HIS A 89 18.31 -6.00 -3.17
N TRP A 90 17.83 -7.23 -2.99
CA TRP A 90 17.31 -7.68 -1.68
C TRP A 90 18.00 -8.97 -1.23
N ASP A 91 18.49 -9.00 0.01
CA ASP A 91 18.94 -10.21 0.72
C ASP A 91 17.80 -11.25 0.81
N ASP A 92 18.15 -12.54 0.99
CA ASP A 92 17.42 -13.83 1.14
C ASP A 92 15.87 -13.88 1.39
N ARG A 93 15.20 -12.79 1.73
CA ARG A 93 13.74 -12.65 1.92
C ARG A 93 12.92 -12.50 0.64
N VAL A 94 13.55 -12.36 -0.52
CA VAL A 94 12.84 -12.25 -1.81
C VAL A 94 12.13 -13.54 -2.18
N MET A 95 12.66 -14.65 -1.70
CA MET A 95 12.30 -15.99 -2.11
C MET A 95 11.31 -16.63 -1.14
N HIS A 96 10.28 -15.89 -0.73
CA HIS A 96 9.23 -16.45 0.11
C HIS A 96 8.23 -17.27 -0.74
N PRO A 97 7.81 -18.44 -0.27
CA PRO A 97 6.81 -19.22 -0.99
C PRO A 97 5.50 -18.45 -1.07
N TYR A 98 4.79 -18.59 -2.19
CA TYR A 98 3.39 -18.17 -2.26
C TYR A 98 2.55 -18.99 -1.28
N LEU A 99 2.06 -18.35 -0.21
CA LEU A 99 1.26 -18.99 0.84
C LEU A 99 -0.19 -18.52 0.86
N ALA A 100 -0.53 -17.53 0.03
CA ALA A 100 -1.87 -16.97 0.00
C ALA A 100 -2.90 -17.96 -0.58
N PRO A 101 -4.20 -17.80 -0.24
CA PRO A 101 -5.25 -18.58 -0.85
C PRO A 101 -5.26 -18.40 -2.38
N PRO A 102 -5.59 -19.44 -3.17
CA PRO A 102 -5.48 -19.38 -4.63
C PRO A 102 -6.44 -18.34 -5.24
N LEU A 103 -7.50 -17.98 -4.51
CA LEU A 103 -8.40 -16.90 -4.91
C LEU A 103 -7.67 -15.57 -5.09
N LEU A 104 -6.64 -15.30 -4.30
CA LEU A 104 -5.89 -14.05 -4.44
C LEU A 104 -5.15 -13.98 -5.78
N ALA A 105 -4.52 -15.08 -6.21
CA ALA A 105 -3.92 -15.17 -7.54
C ALA A 105 -4.97 -15.03 -8.66
N ILE A 106 -6.17 -15.58 -8.47
CA ILE A 106 -7.29 -15.41 -9.41
C ILE A 106 -7.74 -13.95 -9.48
N PHE A 107 -7.87 -13.27 -8.34
CA PHE A 107 -8.20 -11.84 -8.30
C PHE A 107 -7.13 -10.98 -8.95
N ALA A 108 -5.86 -11.39 -8.89
CA ALA A 108 -4.74 -10.73 -9.52
C ALA A 108 -4.60 -11.03 -11.03
N LEU A 109 -5.38 -11.94 -11.63
CA LEU A 109 -5.29 -12.26 -13.07
C LEU A 109 -5.32 -11.03 -14.01
N PRO A 110 -6.18 -10.01 -13.80
CA PRO A 110 -6.16 -8.82 -14.65
C PRO A 110 -4.84 -8.04 -14.55
N LEU A 111 -4.16 -8.11 -13.40
CA LEU A 111 -2.87 -7.48 -13.18
C LEU A 111 -1.73 -8.30 -13.79
N GLY A 112 -1.86 -9.63 -13.86
CA GLY A 112 -0.91 -10.51 -14.57
C GLY A 112 -0.81 -10.22 -16.06
N LEU A 113 -1.79 -9.55 -16.68
CA LEU A 113 -1.74 -9.11 -18.08
C LEU A 113 -0.87 -7.86 -18.30
N LEU A 114 -0.40 -7.23 -17.23
CA LEU A 114 0.36 -5.97 -17.25
C LEU A 114 1.81 -6.25 -16.86
N SER A 115 2.71 -5.34 -17.23
CA SER A 115 4.08 -5.44 -16.72
C SER A 115 4.11 -5.31 -15.19
N PRO A 116 5.06 -5.97 -14.49
CA PRO A 116 5.13 -5.95 -13.03
C PRO A 116 5.11 -4.54 -12.43
N VAL A 117 5.71 -3.55 -13.07
CA VAL A 117 5.73 -2.16 -12.58
C VAL A 117 4.36 -1.48 -12.71
N VAL A 118 3.67 -1.72 -13.82
CA VAL A 118 2.34 -1.14 -14.06
C VAL A 118 1.33 -1.78 -13.12
N ALA A 119 1.37 -3.11 -12.98
CA ALA A 119 0.52 -3.82 -12.04
C ALA A 119 0.77 -3.42 -10.59
N LEU A 120 2.03 -3.18 -10.19
CA LEU A 120 2.36 -2.67 -8.86
C LEU A 120 1.77 -1.27 -8.63
N THR A 121 1.87 -0.40 -9.64
CA THR A 121 1.29 0.95 -9.56
C THR A 121 -0.21 0.88 -9.35
N LEU A 122 -0.90 0.03 -10.11
CA LEU A 122 -2.34 -0.18 -9.95
C LEU A 122 -2.68 -0.79 -8.59
N TRP A 123 -1.89 -1.76 -8.12
CA TRP A 123 -2.04 -2.37 -6.81
C TRP A 123 -1.99 -1.34 -5.69
N MET A 124 -0.97 -0.47 -5.70
CA MET A 124 -0.84 0.63 -4.74
C MET A 124 -2.03 1.59 -4.81
N LEU A 125 -2.47 1.96 -6.01
CA LEU A 125 -3.64 2.83 -6.19
C LEU A 125 -4.93 2.20 -5.67
N LEU A 126 -5.13 0.89 -5.90
CA LEU A 126 -6.26 0.14 -5.38
C LEU A 126 -6.24 0.07 -3.85
N ALA A 127 -5.08 -0.19 -3.24
CA ALA A 127 -4.92 -0.21 -1.78
C ALA A 127 -5.21 1.18 -1.16
N ILE A 128 -4.63 2.25 -1.73
CA ILE A 128 -4.90 3.63 -1.31
C ILE A 128 -6.38 3.97 -1.46
N GLY A 129 -6.99 3.57 -2.59
CA GLY A 129 -8.41 3.79 -2.86
C GLY A 129 -9.33 3.06 -1.88
N ALA A 130 -9.05 1.79 -1.59
CA ALA A 130 -9.79 0.99 -0.62
C ALA A 130 -9.73 1.63 0.78
N VAL A 131 -8.53 2.05 1.21
CA VAL A 131 -8.35 2.75 2.49
C VAL A 131 -9.10 4.08 2.50
N ALA A 132 -9.07 4.85 1.42
CA ALA A 132 -9.83 6.10 1.32
C ALA A 132 -11.34 5.88 1.48
N LEU A 133 -11.88 4.83 0.85
CA LEU A 133 -13.29 4.47 0.96
C LEU A 133 -13.63 3.98 2.38
N ALA A 134 -12.78 3.16 2.99
CA ALA A 134 -12.95 2.68 4.36
C ALA A 134 -12.94 3.83 5.38
N VAL A 135 -11.97 4.74 5.28
CA VAL A 135 -11.90 5.94 6.13
C VAL A 135 -13.13 6.81 5.95
N ARG A 136 -13.58 7.00 4.71
CA ARG A 136 -14.80 7.80 4.43
C ARG A 136 -16.04 7.14 5.00
N GLY A 137 -16.20 5.83 4.87
CA GLY A 137 -17.31 5.06 5.42
C GLY A 137 -17.32 5.13 6.95
N MET A 138 -16.16 4.94 7.59
CA MET A 138 -15.98 5.04 9.03
C MET A 138 -16.28 6.45 9.55
N ALA A 139 -15.72 7.48 8.92
CA ALA A 139 -15.99 8.87 9.27
C ALA A 139 -17.48 9.20 9.19
N SER A 140 -18.17 8.73 8.14
CA SER A 140 -19.62 8.88 8.03
C SER A 140 -20.39 8.13 9.11
N ALA A 141 -19.95 6.94 9.52
CA ALA A 141 -20.63 6.13 10.54
C ALA A 141 -20.48 6.71 11.96
N PHE A 142 -19.38 7.40 12.23
CA PHE A 142 -19.10 8.03 13.51
C PHE A 142 -19.38 9.54 13.54
N GLU A 143 -19.94 10.10 12.46
CA GLU A 143 -20.22 11.54 12.31
C GLU A 143 -18.98 12.44 12.49
N ILE A 144 -17.80 11.95 12.05
CA ILE A 144 -16.54 12.68 12.11
C ILE A 144 -16.23 13.26 10.72
N ASP A 145 -15.64 14.47 10.65
CA ASP A 145 -15.13 14.97 9.37
C ASP A 145 -13.95 14.11 8.91
N TRP A 146 -14.11 13.45 7.76
CA TRP A 146 -13.06 12.60 7.18
C TRP A 146 -11.74 13.36 6.98
N ARG A 147 -11.77 14.69 6.84
CA ARG A 147 -10.58 15.54 6.70
C ARG A 147 -9.72 15.56 7.96
N GLU A 148 -10.28 15.25 9.12
CA GLU A 148 -9.56 15.17 10.39
C GLU A 148 -8.86 13.81 10.55
N ILE A 149 -9.50 12.74 10.07
CA ILE A 149 -9.00 11.36 10.22
C ILE A 149 -8.06 10.96 9.09
N ALA A 150 -8.39 11.33 7.85
CA ALA A 150 -7.66 10.87 6.67
C ALA A 150 -6.14 11.11 6.77
N PRO A 151 -5.65 12.29 7.15
CA PRO A 151 -4.21 12.50 7.29
C PRO A 151 -3.51 11.60 8.30
N LEU A 152 -4.19 11.27 9.40
CA LEU A 152 -3.67 10.35 10.42
C LEU A 152 -3.52 8.95 9.83
N VAL A 153 -4.50 8.50 9.04
CA VAL A 153 -4.47 7.19 8.38
C VAL A 153 -3.45 7.18 7.24
N PHE A 154 -3.43 8.22 6.41
CA PHE A 154 -2.53 8.32 5.26
C PHE A 154 -1.06 8.55 5.64
N GLY A 155 -0.81 9.19 6.78
CA GLY A 155 0.53 9.33 7.37
C GLY A 155 0.91 8.19 8.31
N SER A 156 0.08 7.15 8.44
CA SER A 156 0.32 6.07 9.38
C SER A 156 1.32 5.04 8.84
N MET A 157 2.13 4.46 9.74
CA MET A 157 3.03 3.35 9.41
C MET A 157 2.28 2.13 8.85
N PRO A 158 1.07 1.76 9.32
CA PRO A 158 0.30 0.68 8.70
C PRO A 158 -0.02 0.92 7.22
N LEU A 159 -0.45 2.13 6.83
CA LEU A 159 -0.70 2.40 5.41
C LEU A 159 0.60 2.38 4.61
N PHE A 160 1.67 2.92 5.19
CA PHE A 160 3.01 2.83 4.59
C PHE A 160 3.37 1.37 4.31
N VAL A 161 3.24 0.49 5.29
CA VAL A 161 3.53 -0.94 5.15
C VAL A 161 2.63 -1.61 4.13
N LEU A 162 1.33 -1.30 4.12
CA LEU A 162 0.38 -1.86 3.15
C LEU A 162 0.76 -1.49 1.70
N VAL A 163 1.02 -0.21 1.45
CA VAL A 163 1.31 0.30 0.12
C VAL A 163 2.72 -0.08 -0.31
N MET A 164 3.70 0.02 0.59
CA MET A 164 5.08 -0.32 0.28
C MET A 164 5.25 -1.83 0.21
N LEU A 165 5.01 -2.61 1.27
CA LEU A 165 5.24 -4.06 1.19
C LEU A 165 4.29 -4.81 0.23
N GLY A 166 3.28 -4.11 -0.30
CA GLY A 166 2.31 -4.68 -1.23
C GLY A 166 1.46 -5.76 -0.58
N GLN A 167 1.23 -5.64 0.75
CA GLN A 167 0.60 -6.70 1.53
C GLN A 167 -0.76 -7.08 0.95
N ALA A 168 -0.89 -8.33 0.55
CA ALA A 168 -2.12 -8.82 -0.06
C ALA A 168 -3.23 -9.05 0.96
N ASP A 169 -2.87 -9.41 2.19
CA ASP A 169 -3.84 -9.59 3.28
C ASP A 169 -4.61 -8.29 3.59
N GLY A 170 -3.97 -7.13 3.41
CA GLY A 170 -4.62 -5.84 3.65
C GLY A 170 -5.71 -5.47 2.63
N LEU A 171 -5.68 -6.04 1.42
CA LEU A 171 -6.76 -5.89 0.44
C LEU A 171 -7.92 -6.87 0.70
N LEU A 172 -7.65 -8.02 1.31
CA LEU A 172 -8.67 -9.01 1.68
C LEU A 172 -9.37 -8.70 3.01
N ALA A 173 -8.75 -7.88 3.86
CA ALA A 173 -9.25 -7.51 5.18
C ALA A 173 -10.13 -6.25 5.20
N LEU A 174 -10.21 -5.51 4.08
CA LEU A 174 -11.06 -4.31 3.90
C LEU A 174 -12.39 -4.67 3.23
#